data_AF-A0A6P6T871-F1
#
_entry.id   AF-A0A6P6T871-F1
#
_cell.length_a   1.000
_cell.length_b   1.000
_cell.length_c   1.000
_cell.angle_alpha   90.00
_cell.angle_beta   90.00
_cell.angle_gamma   90.00
#
_symmetry.space_group_name_H-M   'P 1'
#
loop_
_entity.id
_entity.type
_entity.pdbx_description
1 polymer ?
#
loop_
_entity_poly.entity_id
_entity_poly.type
_entity_poly.pdbx_seq_one_letter_code
_entity_poly.pdbx_strand_id
1 'polypeptide(L)'
;MAEEDKLASLRSLMASHSPPLHALVVPSEDYHQSEYVSARDKRRAFISGFTGSAGLALVTMEEARLWTDGRYFLQAAQELNDQWKLMRMGEDPPVDIWMADNLPKDAAIGVDPWCVSVDTAQKWERAFSKKQQKLIQTPRNLVDEVWISRPPLELNPVAVHPPQFSGRSVADKLKDLRENLVQEKARGILITTLDEVAWLYNIRGTDVSYCPVVHAFAVVTLYSAFLYVDQRKLSSENPVEMDGLKKAHIRDGAAVVQYLVWLDKQMQELYGASGYFLEVENIKKDVNTIRLTEVSASDKLEQFRASKEHFRGLSFPTISSVGPNAAIIHYSPDAKSCADLDPNSIYLFDSGAQYLDGTTDITRTVHFGKPTKHEKACYTAVLKGHIALGNAQFPSGTNGNTLDVLARIPLWKYGLDYRHGTGHGIGSYLNVHEGPHQISFRPAARNVPLQASMTVTDEPGYYEDGNFGIRLENVLIIKEADTEFNFDDKGYLTFEHITWAPYQTKLIDFSLLVPEEIEWLNNYHSKCSDILAPYLDESEKAWLKKATQPVCVC
;
A
#
# COMPACT_ATOMS: atom_id res chain seq x y z
N MET A 1 12.97 -13.63 -38.97
CA MET A 1 11.82 -14.55 -38.88
C MET A 1 10.80 -14.05 -39.88
N ALA A 2 10.27 -14.92 -40.75
CA ALA A 2 9.30 -14.49 -41.76
C ALA A 2 8.13 -13.79 -41.07
N GLU A 3 7.73 -12.61 -41.56
CA GLU A 3 6.58 -11.88 -41.07
C GLU A 3 5.36 -12.79 -41.28
N GLU A 4 4.83 -13.34 -40.19
CA GLU A 4 3.68 -14.23 -40.24
C GLU A 4 2.49 -13.47 -40.84
N ASP A 5 1.84 -14.02 -41.86
CA ASP A 5 0.70 -13.36 -42.52
C ASP A 5 -0.46 -13.24 -41.52
N LYS A 6 -0.57 -12.06 -40.92
CA LYS A 6 -1.54 -11.76 -39.86
C LYS A 6 -2.98 -12.01 -40.31
N LEU A 7 -3.29 -11.75 -41.58
CA LEU A 7 -4.62 -11.98 -42.15
C LEU A 7 -4.90 -13.48 -42.31
N ALA A 8 -3.90 -14.27 -42.72
CA ALA A 8 -4.04 -15.72 -42.80
C ALA A 8 -4.28 -16.35 -41.42
N SER A 9 -3.51 -15.94 -40.40
CA SER A 9 -3.70 -16.42 -39.03
C SER A 9 -5.06 -16.02 -38.47
N LEU A 10 -5.51 -14.78 -38.71
CA LEU A 10 -6.82 -14.31 -38.28
C LEU A 10 -7.97 -15.06 -38.97
N ARG A 11 -7.87 -15.33 -40.28
CA ARG A 11 -8.84 -16.15 -41.02
C ARG A 11 -8.90 -17.59 -40.54
N SER A 12 -7.76 -18.15 -40.11
CA SER A 12 -7.72 -19.48 -39.48
C SER A 12 -8.49 -19.51 -38.15
N LEU A 13 -8.37 -18.47 -37.33
CA LEU A 13 -9.19 -18.31 -36.12
C LEU A 13 -10.67 -18.12 -36.44
N MET A 14 -11.00 -17.31 -37.44
CA MET A 14 -12.38 -17.13 -37.90
C MET A 14 -13.03 -18.44 -38.36
N ALA A 15 -12.29 -19.28 -39.09
CA ALA A 15 -12.77 -20.59 -39.56
C ALA A 15 -12.94 -21.62 -38.44
N SER A 16 -12.09 -21.55 -37.40
CA SER A 16 -12.13 -22.47 -36.25
C SER A 16 -13.07 -22.02 -35.12
N HIS A 17 -13.57 -20.78 -35.17
CA HIS A 17 -14.59 -20.29 -34.25
C HIS A 17 -15.90 -21.09 -34.37
N SER A 18 -16.70 -21.14 -33.30
CA SER A 18 -18.00 -21.82 -33.28
C SER A 18 -19.11 -20.84 -32.91
N PRO A 19 -20.00 -20.46 -33.85
CA PRO A 19 -20.04 -20.88 -35.26
C PRO A 19 -18.90 -20.26 -36.09
N PRO A 20 -18.51 -20.87 -37.23
CA PRO A 20 -17.50 -20.28 -38.12
C PRO A 20 -17.90 -18.90 -38.61
N LEU A 21 -16.95 -17.97 -38.62
CA LEU A 21 -17.18 -16.58 -39.00
C LEU A 21 -16.90 -16.37 -40.49
N HIS A 22 -17.77 -15.62 -41.16
CA HIS A 22 -17.61 -15.22 -42.55
C HIS A 22 -16.91 -13.86 -42.68
N ALA A 23 -17.06 -13.02 -41.67
CA ALA A 23 -16.38 -11.75 -41.55
C ALA A 23 -16.09 -11.42 -40.07
N LEU A 24 -15.08 -10.61 -39.82
CA LEU A 24 -14.73 -10.05 -38.52
C LEU A 24 -14.58 -8.54 -38.64
N VAL A 25 -15.24 -7.81 -37.75
CA VAL A 25 -15.11 -6.36 -37.64
C VAL A 25 -14.09 -6.00 -36.57
N VAL A 26 -13.16 -5.09 -36.91
CA VAL A 26 -12.12 -4.59 -36.02
C VAL A 26 -12.18 -3.05 -36.02
N PRO A 27 -12.88 -2.44 -35.05
CA PRO A 27 -12.95 -0.98 -34.91
C PRO A 27 -11.61 -0.38 -34.44
N SER A 28 -11.48 0.96 -34.52
CA SER A 28 -10.39 1.70 -33.89
C SER A 28 -10.56 1.78 -32.37
N GLU A 29 -11.82 1.90 -31.95
CA GLU A 29 -12.24 2.25 -30.61
C GLU A 29 -11.94 1.11 -29.60
N ASP A 30 -11.63 1.52 -28.37
CA ASP A 30 -11.52 0.62 -27.24
C ASP A 30 -12.89 0.42 -26.55
N TYR A 31 -12.86 -0.23 -25.39
CA TYR A 31 -14.04 -0.50 -24.57
C TYR A 31 -14.61 0.73 -23.84
N HIS A 32 -14.03 1.90 -24.06
CA HIS A 32 -14.49 3.20 -23.56
C HIS A 32 -14.86 4.17 -24.69
N GLN A 33 -14.80 3.71 -25.94
CA GLN A 33 -15.10 4.47 -27.14
C GLN A 33 -14.16 5.68 -27.30
N SER A 34 -12.90 5.50 -26.88
CA SER A 34 -11.86 6.54 -26.95
C SER A 34 -11.45 6.84 -28.40
N GLU A 35 -11.25 8.12 -28.73
CA GLU A 35 -10.75 8.56 -30.05
C GLU A 35 -9.28 8.16 -30.24
N TYR A 36 -8.46 8.36 -29.20
CA TYR A 36 -7.13 7.80 -29.09
C TYR A 36 -7.19 6.62 -28.14
N VAL A 37 -6.58 5.50 -28.54
CA VAL A 37 -6.56 4.29 -27.73
C VAL A 37 -5.15 3.99 -27.24
N SER A 38 -5.07 3.26 -26.13
CA SER A 38 -3.82 2.75 -25.58
C SER A 38 -3.06 1.91 -26.60
N ALA A 39 -1.74 1.77 -26.46
CA ALA A 39 -0.92 1.01 -27.41
C ALA A 39 -1.42 -0.43 -27.62
N ARG A 40 -1.93 -1.07 -26.55
CA ARG A 40 -2.47 -2.44 -26.57
C ARG A 40 -3.85 -2.57 -27.20
N ASP A 41 -4.57 -1.47 -27.42
CA ASP A 41 -5.89 -1.44 -28.02
C ASP A 41 -5.87 -0.99 -29.49
N LYS A 42 -4.68 -0.68 -30.04
CA LYS A 42 -4.45 -0.37 -31.47
C LYS A 42 -4.57 -1.58 -32.40
N ARG A 43 -5.60 -2.41 -32.23
CA ARG A 43 -5.85 -3.68 -32.94
C ARG A 43 -5.99 -3.49 -34.44
N ARG A 44 -6.77 -2.49 -34.86
CA ARG A 44 -6.92 -2.14 -36.28
C ARG A 44 -5.57 -1.75 -36.90
N ALA A 45 -4.78 -0.91 -36.21
CA ALA A 45 -3.45 -0.55 -36.70
C ALA A 45 -2.51 -1.76 -36.79
N PHE A 46 -2.56 -2.67 -35.82
CA PHE A 46 -1.77 -3.89 -35.84
C PHE A 46 -2.10 -4.80 -37.04
N ILE A 47 -3.39 -5.00 -37.33
CA ILE A 47 -3.82 -5.93 -38.39
C ILE A 47 -3.70 -5.32 -39.79
N SER A 48 -3.91 -4.00 -39.95
CA SER A 48 -3.91 -3.35 -41.28
C SER A 48 -2.67 -2.53 -41.61
N GLY A 49 -1.85 -2.17 -40.62
CA GLY A 49 -0.74 -1.22 -40.78
C GLY A 49 -1.16 0.25 -40.77
N PHE A 50 -2.46 0.56 -40.84
CA PHE A 50 -2.95 1.93 -40.87
C PHE A 50 -2.96 2.56 -39.47
N THR A 51 -2.32 3.72 -39.30
CA THR A 51 -2.05 4.36 -38.00
C THR A 51 -2.91 5.59 -37.69
N GLY A 52 -3.81 6.02 -38.58
CA GLY A 52 -4.73 7.13 -38.32
C GLY A 52 -5.64 6.89 -37.11
N SER A 53 -6.22 7.93 -36.49
CA SER A 53 -7.03 7.73 -35.27
C SER A 53 -8.41 7.12 -35.56
N ALA A 54 -9.05 7.46 -36.68
CA ALA A 54 -10.37 6.96 -37.04
C ALA A 54 -10.32 5.89 -38.14
N GLY A 55 -11.11 4.83 -38.00
CA GLY A 55 -11.29 3.82 -39.05
C GLY A 55 -11.89 2.50 -38.56
N LEU A 56 -12.34 1.68 -39.50
CA LEU A 56 -12.94 0.37 -39.22
C LEU A 56 -12.43 -0.65 -40.24
N ALA A 57 -11.80 -1.70 -39.75
CA ALA A 57 -11.34 -2.81 -40.56
C ALA A 57 -12.41 -3.91 -40.62
N LEU A 58 -12.62 -4.47 -41.80
CA LEU A 58 -13.43 -5.64 -42.06
C LEU A 58 -12.55 -6.70 -42.72
N VAL A 59 -12.41 -7.85 -42.08
CA VAL A 59 -11.71 -9.01 -42.63
C VAL A 59 -12.74 -10.06 -42.98
N THR A 60 -12.83 -10.46 -44.24
CA THR A 60 -13.62 -11.62 -44.68
C THR A 60 -12.68 -12.81 -44.93
N MET A 61 -13.25 -13.97 -45.26
CA MET A 61 -12.45 -15.15 -45.62
C MET A 61 -11.55 -14.93 -46.85
N GLU A 62 -11.86 -13.95 -47.70
CA GLU A 62 -11.15 -13.72 -48.98
C GLU A 62 -10.58 -12.30 -49.12
N GLU A 63 -11.23 -11.29 -48.54
CA GLU A 63 -10.86 -9.88 -48.69
C GLU A 63 -10.56 -9.22 -47.34
N ALA A 64 -9.84 -8.09 -47.36
CA ALA A 64 -9.70 -7.19 -46.22
C ALA A 64 -9.96 -5.75 -46.68
N ARG A 65 -10.78 -5.02 -45.92
CA ARG A 65 -11.25 -3.68 -46.28
C ARG A 65 -11.14 -2.73 -45.09
N LEU A 66 -10.75 -1.49 -45.33
CA LEU A 66 -10.62 -0.46 -44.30
C LEU A 66 -11.47 0.76 -44.65
N TRP A 67 -12.45 1.09 -43.81
CA TRP A 67 -13.18 2.36 -43.87
C TRP A 67 -12.47 3.41 -43.04
N THR A 68 -12.32 4.62 -43.59
CA THR A 68 -11.87 5.80 -42.84
C THR A 68 -12.48 7.06 -43.45
N ASP A 69 -12.44 8.17 -42.73
CA ASP A 69 -12.89 9.48 -43.22
C ASP A 69 -11.83 10.24 -44.04
N GLY A 70 -12.26 11.36 -44.64
CA GLY A 70 -11.47 12.15 -45.58
C GLY A 70 -10.14 12.69 -45.05
N ARG A 71 -9.96 12.79 -43.72
CA ARG A 71 -8.68 13.19 -43.11
C ARG A 71 -7.56 12.21 -43.45
N TYR A 72 -7.89 10.94 -43.67
CA TYR A 72 -6.93 9.85 -43.73
C TYR A 72 -6.86 9.14 -45.08
N PHE A 73 -7.55 9.60 -46.13
CA PHE A 73 -7.53 8.92 -47.44
C PHE A 73 -6.12 8.76 -48.03
N LEU A 74 -5.31 9.82 -47.98
CA LEU A 74 -3.93 9.78 -48.49
C LEU A 74 -3.03 8.91 -47.61
N GLN A 75 -3.17 9.01 -46.29
CA GLN A 75 -2.40 8.21 -45.34
C GLN A 75 -2.72 6.71 -45.50
N ALA A 76 -4.01 6.34 -45.54
CA ALA A 76 -4.43 4.96 -45.72
C ALA A 76 -3.96 4.39 -47.06
N ALA A 77 -3.98 5.19 -48.13
CA ALA A 77 -3.45 4.75 -49.43
C ALA A 77 -1.93 4.52 -49.44
N GLN A 78 -1.18 5.12 -48.51
CA GLN A 78 0.27 4.95 -48.37
C GLN A 78 0.66 3.83 -47.38
N GLU A 79 -0.12 3.65 -46.31
CA GLU A 79 0.19 2.70 -45.23
C GLU A 79 -0.39 1.29 -45.48
N LEU A 80 -1.50 1.17 -46.22
CA LEU A 80 -2.10 -0.12 -46.51
C LEU A 80 -1.30 -0.87 -47.57
N ASN A 81 -1.09 -2.18 -47.33
CA ASN A 81 -0.50 -3.07 -48.33
C ASN A 81 -1.56 -3.56 -49.35
N ASP A 82 -1.11 -4.28 -50.37
CA ASP A 82 -1.96 -4.76 -51.48
C ASP A 82 -3.07 -5.76 -51.06
N GLN A 83 -3.02 -6.30 -49.83
CA GLN A 83 -4.07 -7.18 -49.30
C GLN A 83 -5.30 -6.38 -48.82
N TRP A 84 -5.17 -5.07 -48.62
CA TRP A 84 -6.23 -4.21 -48.10
C TRP A 84 -6.80 -3.29 -49.16
N LYS A 85 -8.13 -3.19 -49.18
CA LYS A 85 -8.85 -2.20 -49.99
C LYS A 85 -9.37 -1.06 -49.12
N LEU A 86 -8.92 0.16 -49.43
CA LEU A 86 -9.45 1.38 -48.83
C LEU A 86 -10.90 1.62 -49.28
N MET A 87 -11.76 1.93 -48.32
CA MET A 87 -13.15 2.33 -48.48
C MET A 87 -13.31 3.76 -47.94
N ARG A 88 -13.67 4.70 -48.79
CA ARG A 88 -13.73 6.14 -48.47
C ARG A 88 -15.09 6.49 -47.89
N MET A 89 -15.16 6.78 -46.59
CA MET A 89 -16.44 7.15 -45.95
C MET A 89 -17.03 8.40 -46.59
N GLY A 90 -18.30 8.33 -46.99
CA GLY A 90 -19.01 9.39 -47.70
C GLY A 90 -18.96 9.27 -49.24
N GLU A 91 -18.04 8.48 -49.78
CA GLU A 91 -17.94 8.18 -51.22
C GLU A 91 -18.35 6.72 -51.51
N ASP A 92 -17.85 5.78 -50.71
CA ASP A 92 -18.13 4.34 -50.81
C ASP A 92 -19.30 3.90 -49.91
N PRO A 93 -19.93 2.73 -50.19
CA PRO A 93 -20.96 2.17 -49.34
C PRO A 93 -20.50 2.03 -47.88
N PRO A 94 -21.34 2.43 -46.89
CA PRO A 94 -21.09 2.17 -45.48
C PRO A 94 -20.89 0.67 -45.20
N VAL A 95 -20.10 0.35 -44.16
CA VAL A 95 -19.72 -1.05 -43.84
C VAL A 95 -20.94 -1.97 -43.67
N ASP A 96 -22.02 -1.48 -43.08
CA ASP A 96 -23.25 -2.23 -42.86
C ASP A 96 -23.97 -2.59 -44.17
N ILE A 97 -24.06 -1.63 -45.09
CA ILE A 97 -24.63 -1.86 -46.42
C ILE A 97 -23.72 -2.78 -47.22
N TRP A 98 -22.40 -2.55 -47.17
CA TRP A 98 -21.44 -3.40 -47.87
C TRP A 98 -21.52 -4.85 -47.40
N MET A 99 -21.53 -5.10 -46.08
CA MET A 99 -21.68 -6.44 -45.52
C MET A 99 -23.02 -7.08 -45.92
N ALA A 100 -24.12 -6.33 -45.84
CA ALA A 100 -25.44 -6.81 -46.24
C ALA A 100 -25.48 -7.24 -47.71
N ASP A 101 -24.85 -6.48 -48.60
CA ASP A 101 -24.90 -6.73 -50.04
C ASP A 101 -23.90 -7.80 -50.51
N ASN A 102 -22.72 -7.89 -49.89
CA ASN A 102 -21.62 -8.72 -50.39
C ASN A 102 -21.42 -10.04 -49.63
N LEU A 103 -21.84 -10.14 -48.36
CA LEU A 103 -21.75 -11.39 -47.61
C LEU A 103 -22.89 -12.35 -48.01
N PRO A 104 -22.69 -13.68 -47.86
CA PRO A 104 -23.70 -14.68 -48.20
C PRO A 104 -24.95 -14.54 -47.33
N LYS A 105 -26.01 -15.22 -47.75
CA LYS A 105 -27.18 -15.43 -46.91
C LYS A 105 -26.75 -16.20 -45.64
N ASP A 106 -27.33 -15.85 -44.50
CA ASP A 106 -27.05 -16.48 -43.21
C ASP A 106 -25.60 -16.30 -42.70
N ALA A 107 -24.86 -15.32 -43.24
CA ALA A 107 -23.48 -15.06 -42.82
C ALA A 107 -23.36 -14.73 -41.33
N ALA A 108 -22.34 -15.31 -40.69
CA ALA A 108 -21.92 -15.01 -39.32
C ALA A 108 -20.83 -13.94 -39.32
N ILE A 109 -21.10 -12.80 -38.68
CA ILE A 109 -20.21 -11.63 -38.65
C ILE A 109 -19.73 -11.43 -37.21
N GLY A 110 -18.45 -11.69 -36.97
CA GLY A 110 -17.81 -11.58 -35.67
C GLY A 110 -17.64 -10.13 -35.23
N VAL A 111 -17.96 -9.84 -33.98
CA VAL A 111 -17.72 -8.57 -33.31
C VAL A 111 -17.21 -8.79 -31.90
N ASP A 112 -16.28 -7.94 -31.45
CA ASP A 112 -15.96 -7.83 -30.03
C ASP A 112 -17.07 -7.01 -29.34
N PRO A 113 -17.86 -7.61 -28.44
CA PRO A 113 -18.98 -6.92 -27.80
C PRO A 113 -18.55 -5.74 -26.91
N TRP A 114 -17.27 -5.65 -26.55
CA TRP A 114 -16.76 -4.53 -25.74
C TRP A 114 -16.39 -3.31 -26.58
N CYS A 115 -16.09 -3.47 -27.87
CA CYS A 115 -15.59 -2.38 -28.72
C CYS A 115 -16.66 -1.82 -29.68
N VAL A 116 -17.84 -2.46 -29.78
CA VAL A 116 -18.95 -2.03 -30.64
C VAL A 116 -20.11 -1.53 -29.79
N SER A 117 -20.55 -0.29 -30.03
CA SER A 117 -21.69 0.28 -29.31
C SER A 117 -23.00 -0.43 -29.63
N VAL A 118 -23.93 -0.44 -28.67
CA VAL A 118 -25.27 -1.04 -28.84
C VAL A 118 -26.02 -0.44 -30.03
N ASP A 119 -25.95 0.88 -30.22
CA ASP A 119 -26.60 1.55 -31.36
C ASP A 119 -26.03 1.08 -32.70
N THR A 120 -24.69 0.97 -32.79
CA THR A 120 -24.01 0.45 -33.98
C THR A 120 -24.42 -0.99 -34.28
N ALA A 121 -24.43 -1.86 -33.27
CA ALA A 121 -24.84 -3.25 -33.41
C ALA A 121 -26.31 -3.36 -33.90
N GLN A 122 -27.23 -2.61 -33.30
CA GLN A 122 -28.64 -2.58 -33.71
C GLN A 122 -28.84 -2.02 -35.12
N LYS A 123 -28.01 -1.06 -35.55
CA LYS A 123 -28.00 -0.56 -36.93
C LYS A 123 -27.60 -1.66 -37.89
N TRP A 124 -26.53 -2.40 -37.59
CA TRP A 124 -26.03 -3.50 -38.42
C TRP A 124 -27.05 -4.65 -38.51
N GLU A 125 -27.64 -5.07 -37.39
CA GLU A 125 -28.69 -6.10 -37.38
C GLU A 125 -29.89 -5.74 -38.26
N ARG A 126 -30.30 -4.46 -38.27
CA ARG A 126 -31.35 -3.97 -39.17
C ARG A 126 -30.96 -4.11 -40.65
N ALA A 127 -29.73 -3.78 -41.01
CA ALA A 127 -29.22 -3.94 -42.37
C ALA A 127 -29.17 -5.41 -42.82
N PHE A 128 -28.86 -6.32 -41.89
CA PHE A 128 -28.70 -7.76 -42.13
C PHE A 128 -30.01 -8.55 -42.28
N SER A 129 -31.13 -7.97 -41.84
CA SER A 129 -32.45 -8.61 -41.80
C SER A 129 -32.87 -9.29 -43.12
N LYS A 130 -32.59 -8.65 -44.27
CA LYS A 130 -33.00 -9.17 -45.60
C LYS A 130 -32.33 -10.50 -45.96
N LYS A 131 -31.09 -10.73 -45.52
CA LYS A 131 -30.30 -11.93 -45.81
C LYS A 131 -30.13 -12.86 -44.60
N GLN A 132 -30.82 -12.59 -43.49
CA GLN A 132 -30.76 -13.38 -42.25
C GLN A 132 -29.33 -13.53 -41.69
N GLN A 133 -28.44 -12.59 -41.99
CA GLN A 133 -27.08 -12.56 -41.46
C GLN A 133 -27.12 -12.19 -39.97
N LYS A 134 -26.10 -12.59 -39.21
CA LYS A 134 -26.09 -12.49 -37.75
C LYS A 134 -24.78 -11.92 -37.24
N LEU A 135 -24.89 -11.02 -36.26
CA LEU A 135 -23.76 -10.65 -35.43
C LEU A 135 -23.47 -11.76 -34.43
N ILE A 136 -22.21 -12.18 -34.37
CA ILE A 136 -21.70 -13.18 -33.43
C ILE A 136 -20.72 -12.49 -32.50
N GLN A 137 -21.06 -12.45 -31.21
CA GLN A 137 -20.16 -11.92 -30.19
C GLN A 137 -19.00 -12.89 -29.99
N THR A 138 -17.77 -12.38 -30.10
CA THR A 138 -16.58 -13.17 -29.81
C THR A 138 -16.24 -13.08 -28.32
N PRO A 139 -16.08 -14.20 -27.58
CA PRO A 139 -15.79 -14.17 -26.15
C PRO A 139 -14.39 -13.63 -25.81
N ARG A 140 -13.49 -13.63 -26.79
CA ARG A 140 -12.17 -13.01 -26.77
C ARG A 140 -11.98 -12.24 -28.07
N ASN A 141 -11.14 -11.21 -28.03
CA ASN A 141 -10.80 -10.48 -29.24
C ASN A 141 -9.84 -11.33 -30.11
N LEU A 142 -10.27 -11.74 -31.29
CA LEU A 142 -9.48 -12.61 -32.16
C LEU A 142 -8.18 -11.95 -32.66
N VAL A 143 -8.10 -10.61 -32.69
CA VAL A 143 -6.86 -9.90 -33.02
C VAL A 143 -5.84 -10.06 -31.90
N ASP A 144 -6.29 -10.07 -30.64
CA ASP A 144 -5.39 -10.27 -29.49
C ASP A 144 -4.75 -11.67 -29.52
N GLU A 145 -5.43 -12.68 -30.06
CA GLU A 145 -4.92 -14.05 -30.16
C GLU A 145 -3.81 -14.21 -31.22
N VAL A 146 -3.83 -13.41 -32.29
CA VAL A 146 -2.77 -13.39 -33.30
C VAL A 146 -1.66 -12.37 -33.01
N TRP A 147 -1.89 -11.45 -32.07
CA TRP A 147 -0.93 -10.40 -31.72
C TRP A 147 0.07 -10.89 -30.64
N ILE A 148 1.03 -11.72 -31.06
CA ILE A 148 2.05 -12.30 -30.16
C ILE A 148 2.84 -11.22 -29.41
N SER A 149 3.15 -10.10 -30.09
CA SER A 149 3.88 -8.96 -29.53
C SER A 149 2.97 -7.86 -28.95
N ARG A 150 1.76 -8.21 -28.50
CA ARG A 150 0.82 -7.23 -27.96
C ARG A 150 1.42 -6.51 -26.75
N PRO A 151 1.39 -5.16 -26.71
CA PRO A 151 1.87 -4.41 -25.55
C PRO A 151 1.19 -4.85 -24.24
N PRO A 152 1.93 -4.90 -23.11
CA PRO A 152 1.37 -5.27 -21.83
C PRO A 152 0.35 -4.24 -21.31
N LEU A 153 -0.31 -4.56 -20.21
CA LEU A 153 -1.15 -3.57 -19.52
C LEU A 153 -0.26 -2.51 -18.88
N GLU A 154 -0.48 -1.24 -19.22
CA GLU A 154 0.18 -0.14 -18.53
C GLU A 154 -0.56 0.16 -17.21
N LEU A 155 0.20 0.13 -16.11
CA LEU A 155 -0.27 0.39 -14.75
C LEU A 155 0.09 1.81 -14.32
N ASN A 156 -0.29 2.80 -15.13
CA ASN A 156 -0.01 4.20 -14.81
C ASN A 156 -0.79 4.64 -13.57
N PRO A 157 -0.16 5.37 -12.63
CA PRO A 157 -0.79 5.75 -11.37
C PRO A 157 -1.92 6.77 -11.57
N VAL A 158 -2.93 6.66 -10.71
CA VAL A 158 -4.03 7.61 -10.59
C VAL A 158 -3.58 8.78 -9.73
N ALA A 159 -3.71 10.00 -10.24
CA ALA A 159 -3.43 11.23 -9.52
C ALA A 159 -4.73 11.96 -9.17
N VAL A 160 -4.86 12.43 -7.93
CA VAL A 160 -5.96 13.30 -7.53
C VAL A 160 -5.78 14.68 -8.17
N HIS A 161 -6.82 15.20 -8.83
CA HIS A 161 -6.87 16.54 -9.38
C HIS A 161 -7.33 17.53 -8.30
N PRO A 162 -6.48 18.46 -7.84
CA PRO A 162 -6.78 19.26 -6.65
C PRO A 162 -8.04 20.15 -6.79
N PRO A 163 -8.81 20.36 -5.71
CA PRO A 163 -10.00 21.22 -5.69
C PRO A 163 -9.76 22.64 -6.23
N GLN A 164 -8.58 23.22 -5.99
CA GLN A 164 -8.20 24.55 -6.48
C GLN A 164 -8.18 24.68 -8.01
N PHE A 165 -8.00 23.57 -8.74
CA PHE A 165 -8.02 23.54 -10.20
C PHE A 165 -9.35 23.02 -10.75
N SER A 166 -10.02 22.11 -10.05
CA SER A 166 -11.31 21.55 -10.47
C SER A 166 -12.51 22.44 -10.16
N GLY A 167 -12.40 23.36 -9.21
CA GLY A 167 -13.43 24.31 -8.79
C GLY A 167 -14.63 23.71 -8.06
N ARG A 168 -14.76 22.37 -8.04
CA ARG A 168 -15.86 21.63 -7.40
C ARG A 168 -15.38 20.32 -6.82
N SER A 169 -15.85 19.96 -5.63
CA SER A 169 -15.53 18.68 -5.02
C SER A 169 -16.26 17.52 -5.71
N VAL A 170 -15.75 16.29 -5.52
CA VAL A 170 -16.43 15.07 -5.98
C VAL A 170 -17.82 14.95 -5.36
N ALA A 171 -17.96 15.32 -4.07
CA ALA A 171 -19.22 15.30 -3.36
C ALA A 171 -20.27 16.23 -4.01
N ASP A 172 -19.86 17.45 -4.41
CA ASP A 172 -20.76 18.39 -5.08
C ASP A 172 -21.21 17.88 -6.45
N LYS A 173 -20.29 17.30 -7.22
CA LYS A 173 -20.60 16.73 -8.55
C LYS A 173 -21.57 15.54 -8.44
N LEU A 174 -21.35 14.65 -7.48
CA LEU A 174 -22.23 13.51 -7.21
C LEU A 174 -23.62 13.96 -6.72
N LYS A 175 -23.69 15.05 -5.96
CA LYS A 175 -24.96 15.62 -5.53
C LYS A 175 -25.81 16.08 -6.72
N ASP A 176 -25.25 16.94 -7.58
CA ASP A 176 -25.94 17.41 -8.79
C ASP A 176 -26.34 16.26 -9.72
N LEU A 177 -25.43 15.29 -9.91
CA LEU A 177 -25.72 14.12 -10.73
C LEU A 177 -26.94 13.35 -10.19
N ARG A 178 -27.05 13.18 -8.87
CA ARG A 178 -28.19 12.51 -8.24
C ARG A 178 -29.49 13.31 -8.37
N GLU A 179 -29.42 14.64 -8.29
CA GLU A 179 -30.60 15.49 -8.54
C GLU A 179 -31.13 15.30 -9.96
N ASN A 180 -30.23 15.23 -10.96
CA ASN A 180 -30.58 14.93 -12.34
C ASN A 180 -31.15 13.51 -12.51
N LEU A 181 -30.57 12.50 -11.85
CA LEU A 181 -31.12 11.13 -11.88
C LEU A 181 -32.56 11.07 -11.38
N VAL A 182 -32.89 11.82 -10.32
CA VAL A 182 -34.27 11.91 -9.80
C VAL A 182 -35.20 12.56 -10.82
N GLN A 183 -34.78 13.64 -11.46
CA GLN A 183 -35.57 14.33 -12.49
C GLN A 183 -35.86 13.42 -13.69
N GLU A 184 -34.86 12.66 -14.14
CA GLU A 184 -34.96 11.69 -15.23
C GLU A 184 -35.64 10.38 -14.83
N LYS A 185 -36.06 10.24 -13.57
CA LYS A 185 -36.65 9.01 -13.00
C LYS A 185 -35.74 7.78 -13.14
N ALA A 186 -34.42 7.99 -13.18
CA ALA A 186 -33.41 6.95 -13.25
C ALA A 186 -32.96 6.51 -11.85
N ARG A 187 -32.64 5.21 -11.69
CA ARG A 187 -32.11 4.67 -10.42
C ARG A 187 -30.59 4.75 -10.30
N GLY A 188 -29.93 4.99 -11.43
CA GLY A 188 -28.49 5.12 -11.53
C GLY A 188 -28.03 5.31 -12.97
N ILE A 189 -26.74 5.51 -13.14
CA ILE A 189 -26.05 5.70 -14.41
C ILE A 189 -24.75 4.88 -14.42
N LEU A 190 -24.46 4.27 -15.55
CA LEU A 190 -23.17 3.68 -15.88
C LEU A 190 -22.42 4.67 -16.76
N ILE A 191 -21.22 5.06 -16.35
CA ILE A 191 -20.35 5.96 -17.09
C ILE A 191 -19.18 5.13 -17.60
N THR A 192 -19.05 5.08 -18.93
CA THR A 192 -18.03 4.30 -19.64
C THR A 192 -16.97 5.17 -20.29
N THR A 193 -17.24 6.46 -20.52
CA THR A 193 -16.31 7.40 -21.13
C THR A 193 -15.26 7.87 -20.11
N LEU A 194 -13.98 7.80 -20.48
CA LEU A 194 -12.87 7.98 -19.54
C LEU A 194 -12.76 9.41 -18.98
N ASP A 195 -13.09 10.39 -19.80
CA ASP A 195 -13.07 11.81 -19.44
C ASP A 195 -14.18 12.16 -18.45
N GLU A 196 -15.38 11.58 -18.60
CA GLU A 196 -16.47 11.74 -17.63
C GLU A 196 -16.12 11.10 -16.28
N VAL A 197 -15.51 9.92 -16.27
CA VAL A 197 -15.04 9.26 -15.03
C VAL A 197 -13.96 10.12 -14.35
N ALA A 198 -12.95 10.56 -15.11
CA ALA A 198 -11.88 11.42 -14.62
C ALA A 198 -12.41 12.76 -14.06
N TRP A 199 -13.39 13.36 -14.73
CA TRP A 199 -14.02 14.60 -14.28
C TRP A 199 -14.86 14.39 -13.02
N LEU A 200 -15.68 13.35 -12.96
CA LEU A 200 -16.60 13.09 -11.84
C LEU A 200 -15.83 12.87 -10.53
N TYR A 201 -14.78 12.06 -10.57
CA TYR A 201 -13.99 11.71 -9.38
C TYR A 201 -12.79 12.63 -9.12
N ASN A 202 -12.60 13.69 -9.92
CA ASN A 202 -11.42 14.54 -9.84
C ASN A 202 -10.12 13.73 -9.86
N ILE A 203 -9.99 12.80 -10.79
CA ILE A 203 -8.79 11.98 -10.97
C ILE A 203 -8.19 12.17 -12.36
N ARG A 204 -6.88 12.00 -12.51
CA ARG A 204 -6.16 12.04 -13.78
C ARG A 204 -5.20 10.87 -13.87
N GLY A 205 -4.84 10.50 -15.09
CA GLY A 205 -3.86 9.44 -15.37
C GLY A 205 -3.19 9.70 -16.71
N THR A 206 -2.40 8.72 -17.15
CA THR A 206 -1.68 8.77 -18.45
C THR A 206 -1.94 7.53 -19.27
N ASP A 207 -3.09 6.89 -19.06
CA ASP A 207 -3.46 5.62 -19.69
C ASP A 207 -3.70 5.71 -21.21
N VAL A 208 -4.01 6.89 -21.70
CA VAL A 208 -4.21 7.19 -23.12
C VAL A 208 -3.27 8.35 -23.48
N SER A 209 -2.49 8.18 -24.54
CA SER A 209 -1.56 9.23 -24.99
C SER A 209 -2.33 10.52 -25.28
N TYR A 210 -1.77 11.65 -24.83
CA TYR A 210 -2.34 13.00 -25.00
C TYR A 210 -3.64 13.29 -24.22
N CYS A 211 -4.25 12.29 -23.60
CA CYS A 211 -5.48 12.42 -22.83
C CYS A 211 -5.21 12.12 -21.35
N PRO A 212 -5.39 13.06 -20.40
CA PRO A 212 -5.04 12.86 -19.00
C PRO A 212 -6.10 12.05 -18.24
N VAL A 213 -6.41 10.85 -18.72
CA VAL A 213 -7.50 9.98 -18.26
C VAL A 213 -6.97 8.65 -17.70
N VAL A 214 -7.86 7.92 -17.02
CA VAL A 214 -7.60 6.62 -16.39
C VAL A 214 -8.60 5.62 -16.96
N HIS A 215 -8.17 4.46 -17.45
CA HIS A 215 -9.05 3.33 -17.80
C HIS A 215 -9.85 2.90 -16.57
N ALA A 216 -11.10 3.32 -16.50
CA ALA A 216 -11.99 3.08 -15.39
C ALA A 216 -13.46 3.18 -15.82
N PHE A 217 -14.34 2.54 -15.05
CA PHE A 217 -15.79 2.69 -15.16
C PHE A 217 -16.34 3.32 -13.89
N ALA A 218 -17.50 3.96 -13.99
CA ALA A 218 -18.24 4.41 -12.82
C ALA A 218 -19.69 3.97 -12.84
N VAL A 219 -20.19 3.58 -11.67
CA VAL A 219 -21.63 3.37 -11.44
C VAL A 219 -22.07 4.32 -10.34
N VAL A 220 -23.00 5.22 -10.65
CA VAL A 220 -23.59 6.12 -9.66
C VAL A 220 -25.06 5.78 -9.51
N THR A 221 -25.50 5.55 -8.28
CA THR A 221 -26.90 5.37 -7.91
C THR A 221 -27.37 6.56 -7.07
N LEU A 222 -28.66 6.56 -6.73
CA LEU A 222 -29.24 7.57 -5.84
C LEU A 222 -28.54 7.63 -4.45
N TYR A 223 -27.86 6.56 -4.02
CA TYR A 223 -27.30 6.45 -2.67
C TYR A 223 -25.81 6.11 -2.62
N SER A 224 -25.25 5.56 -3.70
CA SER A 224 -23.87 5.07 -3.73
C SER A 224 -23.17 5.46 -5.02
N ALA A 225 -21.84 5.51 -4.99
CA ALA A 225 -21.00 5.75 -6.16
C ALA A 225 -19.85 4.74 -6.13
N PHE A 226 -19.58 4.12 -7.26
CA PHE A 226 -18.59 3.07 -7.42
C PHE A 226 -17.62 3.49 -8.52
N LEU A 227 -16.33 3.41 -8.26
CA LEU A 227 -15.25 3.56 -9.23
C LEU A 227 -14.62 2.18 -9.45
N TYR A 228 -14.66 1.69 -10.68
CA TYR A 228 -14.04 0.44 -11.09
C TYR A 228 -12.74 0.79 -11.81
N VAL A 229 -11.62 0.63 -11.11
CA VAL A 229 -10.27 0.91 -11.59
C VAL A 229 -9.33 -0.21 -11.12
N ASP A 230 -8.26 -0.48 -11.86
CA ASP A 230 -7.24 -1.43 -11.42
C ASP A 230 -6.59 -0.92 -10.11
N GLN A 231 -6.74 -1.68 -9.03
CA GLN A 231 -6.31 -1.27 -7.69
C GLN A 231 -4.82 -0.97 -7.62
N ARG A 232 -4.00 -1.59 -8.49
CA ARG A 232 -2.55 -1.32 -8.57
C ARG A 232 -2.22 0.08 -9.06
N LYS A 233 -3.18 0.78 -9.68
CA LYS A 233 -3.02 2.17 -10.12
C LYS A 233 -3.28 3.18 -9.01
N LEU A 234 -3.89 2.78 -7.90
CA LEU A 234 -4.12 3.65 -6.76
C LEU A 234 -2.85 3.65 -5.90
N SER A 235 -2.20 4.80 -5.71
CA SER A 235 -1.07 4.86 -4.77
C SER A 235 -1.60 4.74 -3.35
N SER A 236 -1.06 3.78 -2.58
CA SER A 236 -1.06 3.81 -1.12
C SER A 236 -0.20 4.96 -0.59
N GLU A 237 0.67 5.52 -1.44
CA GLU A 237 1.53 6.65 -1.12
C GLU A 237 0.69 7.94 -1.02
N ASN A 238 0.18 8.21 0.18
CA ASN A 238 -0.18 9.56 0.56
C ASN A 238 1.03 10.18 1.28
N PRO A 239 1.91 10.93 0.58
CA PRO A 239 3.10 11.50 1.21
C PRO A 239 2.76 12.46 2.35
N VAL A 240 1.56 13.05 2.36
CA VAL A 240 1.07 13.90 3.46
C VAL A 240 0.76 13.06 4.70
N GLU A 241 0.10 11.90 4.55
CA GLU A 241 -0.12 10.98 5.67
C GLU A 241 1.19 10.40 6.19
N MET A 242 2.13 10.02 5.31
CA MET A 242 3.43 9.49 5.73
C MET A 242 4.28 10.54 6.46
N ASP A 243 4.31 11.78 5.98
CA ASP A 243 4.99 12.89 6.66
C ASP A 243 4.32 13.24 8.00
N GLY A 244 2.99 13.27 8.04
CA GLY A 244 2.21 13.43 9.28
C GLY A 244 2.54 12.35 10.30
N LEU A 245 2.54 11.09 9.88
CA LEU A 245 2.84 9.94 10.73
C LEU A 245 4.26 10.02 11.30
N LYS A 246 5.25 10.39 10.49
CA LYS A 246 6.63 10.61 10.95
C LYS A 246 6.70 11.73 11.98
N LYS A 247 6.03 12.86 11.74
CA LYS A 247 5.99 13.98 12.69
C LYS A 247 5.30 13.60 14.01
N ALA A 248 4.24 12.80 13.95
CA ALA A 248 3.59 12.23 15.14
C ALA A 248 4.55 11.39 15.97
N HIS A 249 5.30 10.49 15.33
CA HIS A 249 6.29 9.65 16.03
C HIS A 249 7.49 10.44 16.58
N ILE A 250 7.88 11.56 15.95
CA ILE A 250 8.92 12.45 16.50
C ILE A 250 8.42 13.12 17.80
N ARG A 251 7.19 13.66 17.79
CA ARG A 251 6.59 14.28 18.98
C ARG A 251 6.37 13.27 20.10
N ASP A 252 5.92 12.06 19.75
CA ASP A 252 5.72 10.98 20.70
C ASP A 252 7.06 10.48 21.27
N GLY A 253 8.07 10.30 20.42
CA GLY A 253 9.43 9.96 20.84
C GLY A 253 10.00 10.98 21.83
N ALA A 254 9.76 12.28 21.61
CA ALA A 254 10.12 13.31 22.58
C ALA A 254 9.36 13.13 23.92
N ALA A 255 8.06 12.83 23.90
CA ALA A 255 7.29 12.56 25.12
C ALA A 255 7.82 11.33 25.89
N VAL A 256 8.17 10.26 25.17
CA VAL A 256 8.77 9.04 25.74
C VAL A 256 10.14 9.33 26.35
N VAL A 257 10.99 10.11 25.70
CA VAL A 257 12.29 10.51 26.27
C VAL A 257 12.10 11.34 27.53
N GLN A 258 11.18 12.32 27.54
CA GLN A 258 10.86 13.10 28.74
C GLN A 258 10.35 12.22 29.88
N TYR A 259 9.53 11.22 29.55
CA TYR A 259 9.08 10.22 30.49
C TYR A 259 10.23 9.39 31.06
N LEU A 260 11.16 8.90 30.23
CA LEU A 260 12.33 8.14 30.68
C LEU A 260 13.26 8.98 31.56
N VAL A 261 13.48 10.26 31.22
CA VAL A 261 14.24 11.23 32.05
C VAL A 261 13.58 11.39 33.41
N TRP A 262 12.26 11.62 33.43
CA TRP A 262 11.50 11.75 34.67
C TRP A 262 11.54 10.46 35.49
N LEU A 263 11.32 9.31 34.86
CA LEU A 263 11.26 8.02 35.54
C LEU A 263 12.61 7.68 36.16
N ASP A 264 13.71 7.87 35.43
CA ASP A 264 15.07 7.68 35.94
C ASP A 264 15.35 8.58 37.16
N LYS A 265 14.90 9.84 37.12
CA LYS A 265 14.99 10.77 38.26
C LYS A 265 14.15 10.31 39.45
N GLN A 266 12.91 9.87 39.24
CA GLN A 266 12.06 9.36 40.33
C GLN A 266 12.63 8.11 40.97
N MET A 267 13.14 7.18 40.16
CA MET A 267 13.79 5.98 40.68
C MET A 267 15.03 6.32 41.51
N GLN A 268 15.76 7.35 41.11
CA GLN A 268 16.92 7.84 41.84
C GLN A 268 16.53 8.51 43.17
N GLU A 269 15.50 9.36 43.17
CA GLU A 269 15.04 10.09 44.36
C GLU A 269 14.40 9.17 45.41
N LEU A 270 13.58 8.20 44.96
CA LEU A 270 12.81 7.32 45.84
C LEU A 270 13.60 6.10 46.30
N TYR A 271 14.40 5.50 45.41
CA TYR A 271 15.05 4.21 45.65
C TYR A 271 16.58 4.29 45.63
N GLY A 272 17.17 5.41 45.22
CA GLY A 272 18.62 5.51 45.02
C GLY A 272 19.14 4.70 43.84
N ALA A 273 18.27 4.36 42.88
CA ALA A 273 18.58 3.52 41.73
C ALA A 273 18.40 4.30 40.42
N SER A 274 19.27 4.09 39.43
CA SER A 274 19.13 4.69 38.10
C SER A 274 19.27 3.65 37.01
N GLY A 275 18.39 3.73 36.01
CA GLY A 275 18.34 2.84 34.87
C GLY A 275 19.44 3.11 33.84
N TYR A 276 19.86 4.37 33.71
CA TYR A 276 20.73 4.79 32.61
C TYR A 276 22.11 5.23 33.10
N PHE A 277 22.24 5.89 34.25
CA PHE A 277 23.49 6.52 34.68
C PHE A 277 23.86 6.21 36.13
N LEU A 278 25.15 6.29 36.47
CA LEU A 278 25.63 5.96 37.82
C LEU A 278 25.06 6.88 38.91
N GLU A 279 24.88 6.27 40.08
CA GLU A 279 24.30 6.79 41.32
C GLU A 279 24.97 8.09 41.79
N VAL A 280 24.18 9.08 42.20
CA VAL A 280 24.68 10.20 43.00
C VAL A 280 24.69 9.73 44.46
N GLU A 281 25.89 9.54 45.02
CA GLU A 281 26.06 9.34 46.45
C GLU A 281 25.50 10.57 47.21
N ASN A 282 24.58 10.33 48.14
CA ASN A 282 23.92 11.31 49.04
C ASN A 282 22.59 11.92 48.57
N ILE A 283 21.60 11.12 48.17
CA ILE A 283 20.20 11.57 48.16
C ILE A 283 19.57 11.23 49.52
N LYS A 284 19.13 12.28 50.24
CA LYS A 284 18.37 12.13 51.48
C LYS A 284 17.03 11.45 51.17
N LYS A 285 16.79 10.27 51.75
CA LYS A 285 15.47 9.61 51.73
C LYS A 285 14.47 10.51 52.44
N ASP A 286 13.62 11.20 51.68
CA ASP A 286 12.48 11.91 52.26
C ASP A 286 11.33 10.91 52.47
N VAL A 287 11.04 10.60 53.73
CA VAL A 287 10.24 9.44 54.17
C VAL A 287 8.72 9.67 53.98
N ASN A 288 8.31 10.79 53.39
CA ASN A 288 6.91 11.14 53.12
C ASN A 288 6.52 11.05 51.62
N THR A 289 7.27 10.33 50.81
CA THR A 289 7.08 10.32 49.35
C THR A 289 5.92 9.45 48.88
N ILE A 290 5.17 9.99 47.91
CA ILE A 290 4.12 9.31 47.14
C ILE A 290 4.75 8.07 46.47
N ARG A 291 4.13 6.91 46.63
CA ARG A 291 4.59 5.67 46.01
C ARG A 291 4.49 5.76 44.49
N LEU A 292 5.53 5.31 43.80
CA LEU A 292 5.51 5.17 42.36
C LEU A 292 4.93 3.80 42.01
N THR A 293 3.75 3.78 41.40
CA THR A 293 3.01 2.58 40.96
C THR A 293 2.93 2.48 39.44
N GLU A 294 2.57 1.31 38.92
CA GLU A 294 2.28 1.10 37.49
C GLU A 294 1.29 2.14 36.94
N VAL A 295 0.20 2.42 37.67
CA VAL A 295 -0.78 3.46 37.26
C VAL A 295 -0.15 4.85 37.26
N SER A 296 0.57 5.24 38.31
CA SER A 296 1.18 6.57 38.38
C SER A 296 2.23 6.80 37.28
N ALA A 297 2.94 5.74 36.88
CA ALA A 297 3.93 5.77 35.81
C ALA A 297 3.23 5.87 34.43
N SER A 298 2.14 5.13 34.23
CA SER A 298 1.28 5.25 33.04
C SER A 298 0.71 6.66 32.88
N ASP A 299 0.08 7.19 33.93
CA ASP A 299 -0.54 8.52 33.93
C ASP A 299 0.47 9.62 33.59
N LYS A 300 1.72 9.46 34.06
CA LYS A 300 2.78 10.42 33.77
C LYS A 300 3.19 10.42 32.30
N LEU A 301 3.27 9.25 31.67
CA LEU A 301 3.56 9.16 30.24
C LEU A 301 2.44 9.79 29.40
N GLU A 302 1.18 9.57 29.76
CA GLU A 302 0.05 10.26 29.13
C GLU A 302 0.15 11.78 29.31
N GLN A 303 0.54 12.27 30.50
CA GLN A 303 0.73 13.71 30.73
C GLN A 303 1.77 14.31 29.78
N PHE A 304 2.90 13.64 29.55
CA PHE A 304 3.91 14.11 28.60
C PHE A 304 3.38 14.11 27.17
N ARG A 305 2.61 13.10 26.76
CA ARG A 305 1.96 13.06 25.44
C ARG A 305 0.91 14.15 25.27
N ALA A 306 0.09 14.39 26.29
CA ALA A 306 -0.93 15.43 26.30
C ALA A 306 -0.34 16.86 26.16
N SER A 307 0.94 17.04 26.51
CA SER A 307 1.65 18.31 26.30
C SER A 307 2.08 18.54 24.85
N LYS A 308 2.03 17.52 23.99
CA LYS A 308 2.50 17.60 22.60
C LYS A 308 1.43 18.15 21.67
N GLU A 309 1.88 18.87 20.64
CA GLU A 309 1.01 19.38 19.59
C GLU A 309 0.23 18.24 18.92
N HIS A 310 -1.02 18.53 18.57
CA HIS A 310 -1.96 17.64 17.88
C HIS A 310 -2.45 16.41 18.67
N PHE A 311 -2.06 16.21 19.93
CA PHE A 311 -2.54 15.09 20.75
C PHE A 311 -4.08 15.04 20.86
N ARG A 312 -4.66 13.84 20.76
CA ARG A 312 -6.11 13.57 20.80
C ARG A 312 -6.52 12.45 21.76
N GLY A 313 -5.57 11.91 22.52
CA GLY A 313 -5.80 10.81 23.45
C GLY A 313 -4.83 9.66 23.21
N LEU A 314 -4.90 8.63 24.04
CA LEU A 314 -4.14 7.40 23.85
C LEU A 314 -4.71 6.59 22.67
N SER A 315 -3.85 5.88 21.93
CA SER A 315 -4.29 4.97 20.86
C SER A 315 -4.82 3.64 21.40
N PHE A 316 -4.42 3.27 22.63
CA PHE A 316 -4.93 2.17 23.44
C PHE A 316 -4.57 2.40 24.92
N PRO A 317 -5.19 1.69 25.89
CA PRO A 317 -4.79 1.79 27.30
C PRO A 317 -3.35 1.33 27.51
N THR A 318 -2.52 2.19 28.10
CA THR A 318 -1.12 1.88 28.41
C THR A 318 -1.00 0.60 29.24
N ILE A 319 -0.19 -0.34 28.78
CA ILE A 319 0.29 -1.45 29.59
C ILE A 319 1.50 -0.91 30.36
N SER A 320 1.37 -0.76 31.67
CA SER A 320 2.48 -0.44 32.57
C SER A 320 2.61 -1.58 33.57
N SER A 321 3.76 -2.25 33.56
CA SER A 321 3.89 -3.56 34.19
C SER A 321 5.26 -3.78 34.80
N VAL A 322 5.31 -4.22 36.06
CA VAL A 322 6.55 -4.50 36.79
C VAL A 322 6.67 -5.96 37.19
N GLY A 323 7.88 -6.52 37.03
CA GLY A 323 8.21 -7.88 37.42
C GLY A 323 7.23 -8.90 36.82
N PRO A 324 6.56 -9.74 37.63
CA PRO A 324 5.66 -10.78 37.13
C PRO A 324 4.51 -10.27 36.26
N ASN A 325 4.05 -9.04 36.47
CA ASN A 325 2.98 -8.45 35.67
C ASN A 325 3.42 -8.22 34.22
N ALA A 326 4.72 -8.00 33.97
CA ALA A 326 5.25 -7.83 32.62
C ALA A 326 5.18 -9.12 31.79
N ALA A 327 5.05 -10.29 32.43
CA ALA A 327 4.84 -11.56 31.73
C ALA A 327 3.40 -11.70 31.17
N ILE A 328 2.45 -10.89 31.63
CA ILE A 328 1.06 -10.91 31.18
C ILE A 328 0.94 -10.01 29.94
N ILE A 329 0.91 -10.63 28.75
CA ILE A 329 1.01 -9.95 27.45
C ILE A 329 0.04 -8.76 27.30
N HIS A 330 -1.21 -8.92 27.76
CA HIS A 330 -2.27 -7.88 27.73
C HIS A 330 -2.62 -7.41 29.15
N TYR A 331 -1.62 -7.11 29.98
CA TYR A 331 -1.83 -6.58 31.33
C TYR A 331 -2.46 -5.18 31.29
N SER A 332 -3.36 -4.89 32.25
CA SER A 332 -3.90 -3.56 32.45
C SER A 332 -3.88 -3.26 33.95
N PRO A 333 -3.12 -2.26 34.41
CA PRO A 333 -3.00 -1.96 35.83
C PRO A 333 -4.30 -1.38 36.37
N ASP A 334 -4.82 -1.95 37.46
CA ASP A 334 -5.98 -1.42 38.19
C ASP A 334 -5.50 -0.57 39.37
N ALA A 335 -6.04 0.65 39.52
CA ALA A 335 -5.60 1.60 40.54
C ALA A 335 -5.73 1.08 41.99
N LYS A 336 -6.57 0.07 42.25
CA LYS A 336 -6.75 -0.51 43.59
C LYS A 336 -5.79 -1.67 43.87
N SER A 337 -5.22 -2.30 42.84
CA SER A 337 -4.40 -3.50 42.98
C SER A 337 -3.07 -3.48 42.22
N CYS A 338 -2.73 -2.38 41.55
CA CYS A 338 -1.49 -2.25 40.81
C CYS A 338 -0.26 -2.36 41.72
N ALA A 339 0.84 -2.83 41.15
CA ALA A 339 2.10 -2.98 41.88
C ALA A 339 2.84 -1.65 42.02
N ASP A 340 3.60 -1.54 43.11
CA ASP A 340 4.63 -0.50 43.27
C ASP A 340 5.80 -0.82 42.32
N LEU A 341 6.44 0.20 41.73
CA LEU A 341 7.67 -0.01 40.99
C LEU A 341 8.78 -0.50 41.93
N ASP A 342 9.55 -1.47 41.44
CA ASP A 342 10.69 -2.07 42.13
C ASP A 342 11.94 -1.92 41.25
N PRO A 343 13.01 -1.26 41.73
CA PRO A 343 14.22 -1.10 40.95
C PRO A 343 14.87 -2.44 40.56
N ASN A 344 14.66 -3.51 41.32
CA ASN A 344 15.29 -4.80 41.05
C ASN A 344 14.51 -5.67 40.07
N SER A 345 13.35 -5.22 39.62
CA SER A 345 12.49 -5.93 38.68
C SER A 345 12.51 -5.24 37.31
N ILE A 346 12.27 -6.02 36.25
CA ILE A 346 11.98 -5.45 34.93
C ILE A 346 10.73 -4.58 34.99
N TYR A 347 10.77 -3.44 34.31
CA TYR A 347 9.62 -2.60 34.03
C TYR A 347 9.39 -2.52 32.52
N LEU A 348 8.19 -2.87 32.07
CA LEU A 348 7.75 -2.79 30.69
C LEU A 348 6.61 -1.79 30.60
N PHE A 349 6.73 -0.86 29.65
CA PHE A 349 5.62 -0.02 29.23
C PHE A 349 5.39 -0.14 27.72
N ASP A 350 4.15 -0.45 27.37
CA ASP A 350 3.64 -0.48 26.01
C ASP A 350 2.48 0.50 25.91
N SER A 351 2.61 1.45 24.99
CA SER A 351 1.75 2.62 24.99
C SER A 351 1.83 3.39 23.67
N GLY A 352 0.73 4.04 23.28
CA GLY A 352 0.69 4.87 22.08
C GLY A 352 -0.29 6.03 22.21
N ALA A 353 -0.27 6.93 21.23
CA ALA A 353 -1.14 8.09 21.20
C ALA A 353 -1.76 8.34 19.81
N GLN A 354 -2.90 9.01 19.84
CA GLN A 354 -3.53 9.59 18.66
C GLN A 354 -3.11 11.05 18.53
N TYR A 355 -2.61 11.40 17.36
CA TYR A 355 -2.37 12.77 16.92
C TYR A 355 -3.24 13.04 15.68
N LEU A 356 -3.66 14.28 15.45
CA LEU A 356 -4.45 14.63 14.25
C LEU A 356 -3.83 14.17 12.92
N ASP A 357 -2.51 14.01 12.90
CA ASP A 357 -1.67 13.67 11.76
C ASP A 357 -1.04 12.27 11.86
N GLY A 358 -1.39 11.44 12.85
CA GLY A 358 -0.89 10.07 12.92
C GLY A 358 -1.26 9.31 14.20
N THR A 359 -1.07 7.99 14.17
CA THR A 359 -1.25 7.08 15.32
C THR A 359 0.10 6.47 15.68
N THR A 360 0.44 6.40 16.97
CA THR A 360 1.70 5.81 17.44
C THR A 360 1.48 4.55 18.25
N ASP A 361 2.51 3.70 18.23
CA ASP A 361 2.64 2.49 19.04
C ASP A 361 4.11 2.26 19.40
N ILE A 362 4.38 2.00 20.68
CA ILE A 362 5.75 1.83 21.18
C ILE A 362 5.78 1.09 22.52
N THR A 363 6.58 0.03 22.53
CA THR A 363 7.00 -0.67 23.74
C THR A 363 8.48 -0.49 24.03
N ARG A 364 8.82 -0.20 25.29
CA ARG A 364 10.18 -0.31 25.83
C ARG A 364 10.18 -1.09 27.15
N THR A 365 11.26 -1.83 27.35
CA THR A 365 11.53 -2.58 28.57
C THR A 365 12.82 -2.06 29.21
N VAL A 366 12.79 -1.74 30.51
CA VAL A 366 13.88 -1.12 31.26
C VAL A 366 14.09 -1.77 32.63
N HIS A 367 15.26 -1.55 33.24
CA HIS A 367 15.64 -2.01 34.58
C HIS A 367 16.44 -0.93 35.32
N PHE A 368 16.12 -0.67 36.60
CA PHE A 368 16.74 0.42 37.37
C PHE A 368 17.85 -0.04 38.32
N GLY A 369 17.84 -1.30 38.73
CA GLY A 369 18.84 -1.94 39.56
C GLY A 369 19.87 -2.69 38.72
N LYS A 370 20.13 -3.95 39.13
CA LYS A 370 21.06 -4.86 38.45
C LYS A 370 20.30 -6.02 37.79
N PRO A 371 20.14 -6.03 36.46
CA PRO A 371 19.50 -7.14 35.78
C PRO A 371 20.35 -8.41 35.88
N THR A 372 19.67 -9.54 35.98
CA THR A 372 20.25 -10.88 35.99
C THR A 372 20.83 -11.24 34.62
N LYS A 373 21.71 -12.25 34.57
CA LYS A 373 22.23 -12.77 33.30
C LYS A 373 21.11 -13.32 32.40
N HIS A 374 20.06 -13.90 33.00
CA HIS A 374 18.94 -14.46 32.26
C HIS A 374 18.10 -13.36 31.60
N GLU A 375 17.72 -12.31 32.36
CA GLU A 375 17.01 -11.14 31.82
C GLU A 375 17.78 -10.49 30.68
N LYS A 376 19.11 -10.32 30.82
CA LYS A 376 19.95 -9.76 29.76
C LYS A 376 20.00 -10.64 28.50
N ALA A 377 20.12 -11.96 28.67
CA ALA A 377 20.15 -12.89 27.55
C ALA A 377 18.81 -12.88 26.79
N CYS A 378 17.69 -12.90 27.50
CA CYS A 378 16.35 -12.80 26.91
C CYS A 378 16.13 -11.45 26.21
N TYR A 379 16.49 -10.33 26.85
CA TYR A 379 16.40 -9.01 26.25
C TYR A 379 17.19 -8.92 24.95
N THR A 380 18.41 -9.45 24.97
CA THR A 380 19.29 -9.42 23.80
C THR A 380 18.76 -10.30 22.69
N ALA A 381 18.17 -11.47 22.99
CA ALA A 381 17.51 -12.30 21.99
C ALA A 381 16.31 -11.59 21.34
N VAL A 382 15.47 -10.90 22.13
CA VAL A 382 14.36 -10.09 21.60
C VAL A 382 14.88 -8.95 20.72
N LEU A 383 15.91 -8.22 21.18
CA LEU A 383 16.53 -7.14 20.41
C LEU A 383 17.10 -7.63 19.09
N LYS A 384 17.79 -8.78 19.08
CA LYS A 384 18.28 -9.38 17.83
C LYS A 384 17.14 -9.73 16.87
N GLY A 385 16.00 -10.18 17.39
CA GLY A 385 14.80 -10.44 16.59
C GLY A 385 14.27 -9.16 15.93
N HIS A 386 14.18 -8.09 16.71
CA HIS A 386 13.78 -6.76 16.25
C HIS A 386 14.73 -6.22 15.16
N ILE A 387 16.04 -6.31 15.40
CA ILE A 387 17.05 -5.87 14.41
C ILE A 387 16.96 -6.71 13.13
N ALA A 388 16.77 -8.03 13.25
CA ALA A 388 16.70 -8.92 12.10
C ALA A 388 15.49 -8.62 11.21
N LEU A 389 14.34 -8.31 11.78
CA LEU A 389 13.15 -7.92 11.01
C LEU A 389 13.31 -6.50 10.43
N GLY A 390 13.67 -5.52 11.26
CA GLY A 390 13.83 -4.12 10.85
C GLY A 390 14.86 -3.90 9.74
N ASN A 391 15.88 -4.77 9.61
CA ASN A 391 16.89 -4.70 8.54
C ASN A 391 16.57 -5.57 7.32
N ALA A 392 15.44 -6.26 7.29
CA ALA A 392 15.13 -7.17 6.19
C ALA A 392 14.92 -6.41 4.87
N GLN A 393 15.60 -6.88 3.82
CA GLN A 393 15.27 -6.55 2.43
C GLN A 393 14.66 -7.79 1.78
N PHE A 394 13.48 -7.64 1.16
CA PHE A 394 12.68 -8.77 0.69
C PHE A 394 11.99 -8.46 -0.65
N PRO A 395 11.71 -9.47 -1.49
CA PRO A 395 11.10 -9.22 -2.81
C PRO A 395 9.69 -8.62 -2.70
N SER A 396 9.33 -7.74 -3.64
CA SER A 396 7.96 -7.22 -3.75
C SER A 396 6.94 -8.35 -3.93
N GLY A 397 5.76 -8.20 -3.32
CA GLY A 397 4.74 -9.26 -3.27
C GLY A 397 4.91 -10.28 -2.13
N THR A 398 5.89 -10.10 -1.24
CA THR A 398 6.05 -10.96 -0.05
C THR A 398 4.97 -10.68 1.00
N ASN A 399 4.35 -11.72 1.55
CA ASN A 399 3.42 -11.61 2.68
C ASN A 399 4.18 -11.53 4.03
N GLY A 400 3.62 -10.80 5.00
CA GLY A 400 4.23 -10.66 6.32
C GLY A 400 4.39 -11.97 7.10
N ASN A 401 3.61 -13.01 6.79
CA ASN A 401 3.80 -14.36 7.35
C ASN A 401 5.21 -14.91 7.11
N THR A 402 5.82 -14.60 5.97
CA THR A 402 7.16 -15.09 5.60
C THR A 402 8.26 -14.38 6.39
N LEU A 403 7.98 -13.18 6.91
CA LEU A 403 8.94 -12.36 7.65
C LEU A 403 8.87 -12.56 9.18
N ASP A 404 7.75 -13.06 9.71
CA ASP A 404 7.53 -13.29 11.15
C ASP A 404 8.65 -14.13 11.80
N VAL A 405 9.18 -15.11 11.06
CA VAL A 405 10.26 -16.00 11.53
C VAL A 405 11.58 -15.26 11.80
N LEU A 406 11.84 -14.13 11.12
CA LEU A 406 13.10 -13.38 11.28
C LEU A 406 13.26 -12.88 12.72
N ALA A 407 12.16 -12.45 13.33
CA ALA A 407 12.16 -11.99 14.71
C ALA A 407 12.21 -13.13 15.75
N ARG A 408 11.87 -14.36 15.35
CA ARG A 408 11.84 -15.54 16.23
C ARG A 408 13.14 -16.33 16.27
N ILE A 409 13.87 -16.38 15.15
CA ILE A 409 15.11 -17.17 15.04
C ILE A 409 16.08 -16.91 16.20
N PRO A 410 16.33 -15.65 16.64
CA PRO A 410 17.22 -15.39 17.77
C PRO A 410 16.74 -15.99 19.09
N LEU A 411 15.43 -16.03 19.34
CA LEU A 411 14.83 -16.64 20.54
C LEU A 411 14.83 -18.18 20.45
N TRP A 412 14.48 -18.73 19.28
CA TRP A 412 14.43 -20.18 19.06
C TRP A 412 15.78 -20.87 19.26
N LYS A 413 16.91 -20.16 19.04
CA LYS A 413 18.26 -20.65 19.35
C LYS A 413 18.45 -21.03 20.83
N TYR A 414 17.66 -20.43 21.72
CA TYR A 414 17.67 -20.69 23.16
C TYR A 414 16.43 -21.49 23.63
N GLY A 415 15.60 -21.98 22.70
CA GLY A 415 14.35 -22.67 23.02
C GLY A 415 13.24 -21.75 23.57
N LEU A 416 13.35 -20.43 23.34
CA LEU A 416 12.37 -19.42 23.77
C LEU A 416 11.43 -19.05 22.61
N ASP A 417 10.22 -18.58 22.90
CA ASP A 417 9.27 -18.09 21.89
C ASP A 417 8.27 -17.08 22.51
N TYR A 418 7.43 -16.45 21.70
CA TYR A 418 6.33 -15.58 22.13
C TYR A 418 5.00 -15.90 21.46
N ARG A 419 3.89 -15.70 22.17
CA ARG A 419 2.55 -16.21 21.81
C ARG A 419 1.67 -15.22 21.03
N HIS A 420 2.25 -14.17 20.47
CA HIS A 420 1.57 -13.19 19.61
C HIS A 420 2.27 -13.05 18.26
N GLY A 421 1.66 -12.33 17.31
CA GLY A 421 2.30 -11.99 16.04
C GLY A 421 3.47 -11.03 16.24
N THR A 422 4.40 -10.97 15.30
CA THR A 422 5.53 -10.02 15.35
C THR A 422 5.13 -8.58 15.06
N GLY A 423 4.00 -8.35 14.39
CA GLY A 423 3.46 -7.01 14.23
C GLY A 423 2.16 -6.94 13.43
N HIS A 424 1.57 -5.76 13.40
CA HIS A 424 0.30 -5.43 12.73
C HIS A 424 0.39 -4.09 11.99
N GLY A 425 -0.54 -3.82 11.08
CA GLY A 425 -0.62 -2.49 10.44
C GLY A 425 -1.10 -1.41 11.41
N ILE A 426 -0.78 -0.15 11.11
CA ILE A 426 -1.19 1.04 11.87
C ILE A 426 -1.85 2.05 10.93
N GLY A 427 -3.07 2.46 11.25
CA GLY A 427 -3.75 3.51 10.50
C GLY A 427 -3.23 4.91 10.83
N SER A 428 -3.41 5.86 9.91
CA SER A 428 -3.06 7.27 10.15
C SER A 428 -4.20 8.01 10.84
N TYR A 429 -4.05 8.32 12.13
CA TYR A 429 -5.12 8.87 12.99
C TYR A 429 -6.38 8.00 12.98
N LEU A 430 -6.17 6.68 13.03
CA LEU A 430 -7.18 5.64 12.93
C LEU A 430 -6.86 4.51 13.93
N ASN A 431 -7.35 3.30 13.68
CA ASN A 431 -7.09 2.15 14.54
C ASN A 431 -5.58 1.88 14.61
N VAL A 432 -5.08 1.69 15.83
CA VAL A 432 -3.70 1.24 16.06
C VAL A 432 -3.49 -0.19 15.54
N HIS A 433 -4.52 -1.03 15.57
CA HIS A 433 -4.52 -2.35 14.93
C HIS A 433 -5.30 -2.28 13.60
N GLU A 434 -4.60 -2.01 12.50
CA GLU A 434 -5.18 -1.91 11.16
C GLU A 434 -4.72 -3.09 10.28
N GLY A 435 -5.67 -3.74 9.64
CA GLY A 435 -5.42 -4.75 8.61
C GLY A 435 -5.68 -4.19 7.21
N PRO A 436 -5.54 -5.01 6.15
CA PRO A 436 -5.43 -6.47 6.19
C PRO A 436 -4.00 -7.02 6.31
N HIS A 437 -2.96 -6.19 6.10
CA HIS A 437 -1.57 -6.61 6.21
C HIS A 437 -1.12 -6.70 7.68
N GLN A 438 -0.22 -7.64 7.98
CA GLN A 438 0.37 -7.85 9.31
C GLN A 438 1.58 -8.79 9.19
N ILE A 439 2.46 -8.79 10.19
CA ILE A 439 3.60 -9.71 10.29
C ILE A 439 3.28 -10.72 11.39
N SER A 440 2.78 -11.89 11.01
CA SER A 440 2.35 -12.90 11.97
C SER A 440 2.44 -14.31 11.40
N PHE A 441 2.74 -15.29 12.26
CA PHE A 441 2.57 -16.71 11.95
C PHE A 441 1.11 -17.12 11.66
N ARG A 442 0.12 -16.29 12.04
CA ARG A 442 -1.30 -16.57 11.87
C ARG A 442 -1.71 -16.58 10.39
N PRO A 443 -2.69 -17.41 9.97
CA PRO A 443 -3.08 -17.54 8.56
C PRO A 443 -3.48 -16.24 7.86
N ALA A 444 -4.09 -15.30 8.60
CA ALA A 444 -4.55 -14.02 8.05
C ALA A 444 -3.40 -13.15 7.47
N ALA A 445 -2.17 -13.34 7.94
CA ALA A 445 -0.98 -12.64 7.42
C ALA A 445 -0.59 -13.07 5.99
N ARG A 446 -1.27 -14.07 5.41
CA ARG A 446 -1.07 -14.54 4.02
C ARG A 446 -2.04 -13.88 3.04
N ASN A 447 -3.01 -13.11 3.52
CA ASN A 447 -4.10 -12.61 2.69
C ASN A 447 -3.64 -11.47 1.77
N VAL A 448 -2.75 -10.60 2.24
CA VAL A 448 -2.32 -9.40 1.52
C VAL A 448 -0.79 -9.28 1.56
N PRO A 449 -0.12 -9.10 0.40
CA PRO A 449 1.32 -8.88 0.35
C PRO A 449 1.66 -7.49 0.87
N LEU A 450 2.85 -7.35 1.46
CA LEU A 450 3.40 -6.07 1.87
C LEU A 450 3.74 -5.22 0.64
N GLN A 451 3.48 -3.92 0.73
CA GLN A 451 3.70 -2.94 -0.34
C GLN A 451 4.33 -1.67 0.23
N ALA A 452 5.01 -0.90 -0.62
CA ALA A 452 5.53 0.41 -0.25
C ALA A 452 4.43 1.31 0.34
N SER A 453 4.84 2.17 1.27
CA SER A 453 3.98 3.07 2.05
C SER A 453 2.98 2.40 3.00
N MET A 454 2.96 1.07 3.10
CA MET A 454 2.30 0.41 4.23
C MET A 454 3.11 0.58 5.52
N THR A 455 2.41 0.69 6.64
CA THR A 455 2.96 0.80 7.98
C THR A 455 2.77 -0.50 8.73
N VAL A 456 3.75 -0.91 9.54
CA VAL A 456 3.65 -2.09 10.41
C VAL A 456 4.41 -1.89 11.72
N THR A 457 3.99 -2.53 12.80
CA THR A 457 4.83 -2.71 13.99
C THR A 457 5.87 -3.81 13.78
N ASP A 458 6.98 -3.72 14.50
CA ASP A 458 7.98 -4.75 14.74
C ASP A 458 8.20 -4.86 16.24
N GLU A 459 7.50 -5.81 16.87
CA GLU A 459 7.26 -5.89 18.31
C GLU A 459 7.56 -7.29 18.90
N PRO A 460 8.70 -7.94 18.63
CA PRO A 460 9.01 -9.23 19.26
C PRO A 460 9.07 -9.12 20.78
N GLY A 461 8.86 -10.26 21.44
CA GLY A 461 8.90 -10.33 22.89
C GLY A 461 9.31 -11.68 23.45
N TYR A 462 9.35 -11.75 24.78
CA TYR A 462 9.52 -12.97 25.56
C TYR A 462 8.86 -12.76 26.93
N TYR A 463 8.13 -13.76 27.42
CA TYR A 463 7.35 -13.67 28.64
C TYR A 463 7.60 -14.90 29.49
N GLU A 464 8.19 -14.71 30.67
CA GLU A 464 8.45 -15.78 31.63
C GLU A 464 7.41 -15.70 32.76
N ASP A 465 6.42 -16.59 32.69
CA ASP A 465 5.27 -16.63 33.59
C ASP A 465 5.70 -16.54 35.07
N GLY A 466 5.20 -15.53 35.77
CA GLY A 466 5.48 -15.32 37.19
C GLY A 466 6.82 -14.62 37.50
N ASN A 467 7.62 -14.27 36.50
CA ASN A 467 8.92 -13.61 36.67
C ASN A 467 8.97 -12.23 36.00
N PHE A 468 9.06 -12.18 34.68
CA PHE A 468 9.21 -10.93 33.91
C PHE A 468 8.75 -11.10 32.46
N GLY A 469 8.55 -9.99 31.76
CA GLY A 469 8.35 -9.99 30.31
C GLY A 469 9.10 -8.86 29.63
N ILE A 470 9.40 -9.07 28.36
CA ILE A 470 10.18 -8.17 27.51
C ILE A 470 9.43 -8.04 26.20
N ARG A 471 9.24 -6.81 25.75
CA ARG A 471 8.82 -6.49 24.38
C ARG A 471 9.56 -5.23 23.94
N LEU A 472 9.97 -5.21 22.67
CA LEU A 472 10.68 -4.11 22.05
C LEU A 472 10.00 -3.81 20.73
N GLU A 473 9.44 -2.61 20.62
CA GLU A 473 8.54 -2.29 19.52
C GLU A 473 8.85 -0.95 18.88
N ASN A 474 8.85 -0.95 17.55
CA ASN A 474 8.81 0.24 16.73
C ASN A 474 7.78 0.09 15.62
N VAL A 475 7.29 1.23 15.14
CA VAL A 475 6.56 1.34 13.89
C VAL A 475 7.55 1.54 12.75
N LEU A 476 7.30 0.83 11.66
CA LEU A 476 8.08 0.80 10.43
C LEU A 476 7.21 1.26 9.26
N ILE A 477 7.80 1.98 8.32
CA ILE A 477 7.23 2.23 6.99
C ILE A 477 7.93 1.32 5.98
N ILE A 478 7.17 0.62 5.16
CA ILE A 478 7.72 -0.18 4.07
C ILE A 478 8.08 0.75 2.91
N LYS A 479 9.29 0.60 2.38
CA LYS A 479 9.82 1.37 1.25
C LYS A 479 10.36 0.45 0.17
N GLU A 480 10.42 0.94 -1.05
CA GLU A 480 11.26 0.33 -2.08
C GLU A 480 12.72 0.30 -1.62
N ALA A 481 13.39 -0.84 -1.83
CA ALA A 481 14.78 -1.06 -1.51
C ALA A 481 15.64 -0.87 -2.76
N ASP A 482 16.76 -0.18 -2.59
CA ASP A 482 17.80 -0.10 -3.61
C ASP A 482 18.77 -1.27 -3.41
N THR A 483 18.59 -2.33 -4.19
CA THR A 483 19.40 -3.55 -4.14
C THR A 483 20.38 -3.60 -5.31
N GLU A 484 21.58 -4.15 -5.08
CA GLU A 484 22.62 -4.28 -6.12
C GLU A 484 22.12 -5.07 -7.34
N PHE A 485 21.24 -6.05 -7.12
CA PHE A 485 20.66 -6.90 -8.16
C PHE A 485 19.14 -6.86 -8.06
N ASN A 486 18.47 -7.03 -9.21
CA ASN A 486 17.03 -7.19 -9.30
C ASN A 486 16.71 -8.49 -10.06
N PHE A 487 16.27 -9.51 -9.33
CA PHE A 487 15.96 -10.82 -9.90
C PHE A 487 14.57 -10.81 -10.54
N ASP A 488 14.50 -11.11 -11.84
CA ASP A 488 13.25 -11.16 -12.62
C ASP A 488 12.47 -9.84 -12.65
N ASP A 489 13.18 -8.71 -12.58
CA ASP A 489 12.62 -7.35 -12.50
C ASP A 489 11.52 -7.18 -11.43
N LYS A 490 11.58 -8.01 -10.38
CA LYS A 490 10.52 -8.13 -9.37
C LYS A 490 10.45 -6.92 -8.43
N GLY A 491 11.57 -6.23 -8.20
CA GLY A 491 11.69 -5.20 -7.19
C GLY A 491 11.78 -5.76 -5.77
N TYR A 492 12.30 -4.93 -4.86
CA TYR A 492 12.54 -5.29 -3.46
C TYR A 492 12.04 -4.19 -2.54
N LEU A 493 11.67 -4.58 -1.33
CA LEU A 493 11.16 -3.74 -0.26
C LEU A 493 12.09 -3.83 0.96
N THR A 494 12.10 -2.77 1.76
CA THR A 494 12.82 -2.64 3.04
C THR A 494 11.97 -1.88 4.04
N PHE A 495 12.39 -1.84 5.30
CA PHE A 495 11.76 -1.03 6.33
C PHE A 495 12.51 0.28 6.62
N GLU A 496 11.75 1.33 6.93
CA GLU A 496 12.22 2.57 7.56
C GLU A 496 11.64 2.68 8.96
N HIS A 497 12.50 2.75 9.97
CA HIS A 497 12.09 3.04 11.35
C HIS A 497 11.61 4.48 11.48
N ILE A 498 10.45 4.67 12.13
CA ILE A 498 9.92 5.99 12.45
C ILE A 498 9.70 6.24 13.94
N THR A 499 9.75 5.20 14.78
CA THR A 499 9.69 5.31 16.24
C THR A 499 11.06 5.60 16.85
N TRP A 500 11.15 6.61 17.71
CA TRP A 500 12.41 7.07 18.31
C TRP A 500 12.37 7.05 19.84
N ALA A 501 13.05 6.09 20.45
CA ALA A 501 13.38 6.09 21.88
C ALA A 501 14.56 5.15 22.15
N PRO A 502 15.50 5.49 23.05
CA PRO A 502 16.71 4.71 23.26
C PRO A 502 16.41 3.33 23.86
N TYR A 503 17.00 2.28 23.26
CA TYR A 503 17.14 0.97 23.92
C TYR A 503 18.10 1.07 25.11
N GLN A 504 17.73 0.47 26.25
CA GLN A 504 18.53 0.56 27.46
C GLN A 504 19.74 -0.38 27.40
N THR A 505 20.94 0.17 27.20
CA THR A 505 22.19 -0.59 27.06
C THR A 505 22.52 -1.49 28.26
N LYS A 506 22.04 -1.16 29.46
CA LYS A 506 22.20 -1.98 30.68
C LYS A 506 21.64 -3.39 30.53
N LEU A 507 20.52 -3.55 29.80
CA LEU A 507 19.86 -4.83 29.56
C LEU A 507 20.48 -5.63 28.41
N ILE A 508 21.40 -5.04 27.65
CA ILE A 508 22.02 -5.70 26.49
C ILE A 508 23.27 -6.46 26.93
N ASP A 509 23.35 -7.73 26.54
CA ASP A 509 24.56 -8.54 26.59
C ASP A 509 25.32 -8.41 25.26
N PHE A 510 26.25 -7.47 25.22
CA PHE A 510 27.03 -7.19 24.01
C PHE A 510 27.86 -8.38 23.50
N SER A 511 28.13 -9.39 24.34
CA SER A 511 28.83 -10.60 23.89
C SER A 511 27.97 -11.48 22.97
N LEU A 512 26.66 -11.25 22.92
CA LEU A 512 25.71 -11.97 22.05
C LEU A 512 25.39 -11.23 20.75
N LEU A 513 25.84 -9.97 20.61
CA LEU A 513 25.64 -9.18 19.40
C LEU A 513 26.78 -9.40 18.41
N VAL A 514 26.43 -9.43 17.11
CA VAL A 514 27.41 -9.38 16.03
C VAL A 514 27.76 -7.92 15.68
N PRO A 515 28.90 -7.64 15.02
CA PRO A 515 29.32 -6.27 14.71
C PRO A 515 28.25 -5.43 14.01
N GLU A 516 27.50 -6.01 13.08
CA GLU A 516 26.45 -5.32 12.32
C GLU A 516 25.26 -4.90 13.21
N GLU A 517 24.95 -5.68 14.25
CA GLU A 517 23.88 -5.35 15.21
C GLU A 517 24.32 -4.24 16.18
N ILE A 518 25.61 -4.21 16.53
CA ILE A 518 26.20 -3.12 17.34
C ILE A 518 26.21 -1.82 16.53
N GLU A 519 26.61 -1.89 15.27
CA GLU A 519 26.56 -0.75 14.36
C GLU A 519 25.13 -0.26 14.17
N TRP A 520 24.17 -1.16 13.98
CA TRP A 520 22.75 -0.80 13.91
C TRP A 520 22.29 -0.06 15.16
N LEU A 521 22.61 -0.58 16.35
CA LEU A 521 22.23 0.04 17.62
C LEU A 521 22.81 1.44 17.75
N ASN A 522 24.11 1.60 17.46
CA ASN A 522 24.80 2.89 17.49
C ASN A 522 24.18 3.89 16.50
N ASN A 523 23.87 3.45 15.28
CA ASN A 523 23.23 4.28 14.25
C ASN A 523 21.81 4.68 14.64
N TYR A 524 21.01 3.76 15.18
CA TYR A 524 19.67 4.04 15.68
C TYR A 524 19.71 5.03 16.85
N HIS A 525 20.61 4.83 17.82
CA HIS A 525 20.81 5.73 18.95
C HIS A 525 21.27 7.13 18.52
N SER A 526 22.19 7.24 17.56
CA SER A 526 22.60 8.54 17.01
C SER A 526 21.42 9.26 16.37
N LYS A 527 20.65 8.59 15.51
CA LYS A 527 19.44 9.16 14.89
C LYS A 527 18.41 9.59 15.93
N CYS A 528 18.19 8.77 16.96
CA CYS A 528 17.29 9.09 18.07
C CYS A 528 17.70 10.40 18.76
N SER A 529 19.00 10.57 19.05
CA SER A 529 19.53 11.81 19.64
C SER A 529 19.31 13.00 18.70
N ASP A 530 19.69 12.88 17.43
CA ASP A 530 19.66 13.99 16.47
C ASP A 530 18.23 14.44 16.14
N ILE A 531 17.31 13.49 15.93
CA ILE A 531 15.92 13.75 15.55
C ILE A 531 15.14 14.39 16.71
N LEU A 532 15.37 13.93 17.94
CA LEU A 532 14.59 14.37 19.09
C LEU A 532 15.17 15.62 19.77
N ALA A 533 16.47 15.91 19.61
CA ALA A 533 17.11 17.06 20.24
C ALA A 533 16.39 18.40 20.05
N PRO A 534 15.79 18.74 18.89
CA PRO A 534 15.03 19.98 18.73
C PRO A 534 13.75 20.09 19.58
N TYR A 535 13.26 18.97 20.12
CA TYR A 535 11.99 18.86 20.84
C TYR A 535 12.14 18.69 22.36
N LEU A 536 13.38 18.78 22.85
CA LEU A 536 13.76 18.55 24.23
C LEU A 536 14.42 19.81 24.82
N ASP A 537 14.37 19.95 26.15
CA ASP A 537 15.16 20.97 26.85
C ASP A 537 16.63 20.56 27.00
N GLU A 538 17.49 21.46 27.49
CA GLU A 538 18.92 21.20 27.61
C GLU A 538 19.26 20.03 28.56
N SER A 539 18.47 19.82 29.62
CA SER A 539 18.67 18.74 30.57
C SER A 539 18.27 17.38 29.96
N GLU A 540 17.16 17.36 29.25
CA GLU A 540 16.63 16.20 28.53
C GLU A 540 17.55 15.81 27.37
N LYS A 541 18.08 16.78 26.61
CA LYS A 541 19.10 16.56 25.57
C LYS A 541 20.37 15.95 26.14
N ALA A 542 20.86 16.47 27.28
CA ALA A 542 22.06 15.94 27.92
C ALA A 542 21.88 14.50 28.40
N TRP A 543 20.70 14.19 28.96
CA TRP A 543 20.31 12.84 29.34
C TRP A 543 20.26 11.93 28.10
N LEU A 544 19.57 12.35 27.03
CA LEU A 544 19.41 11.55 25.82
C LEU A 544 20.77 11.25 25.17
N LYS A 545 21.61 12.28 24.99
CA LYS A 545 22.96 12.13 24.42
C LYS A 545 23.81 11.11 25.19
N LYS A 546 23.65 11.04 26.51
CA LYS A 546 24.36 10.08 27.36
C LYS A 546 23.75 8.68 27.25
N ALA A 547 22.43 8.56 27.11
CA ALA A 547 21.72 7.29 26.94
C ALA A 547 21.97 6.65 25.56
N THR A 548 22.32 7.47 24.57
CA THR A 548 22.61 7.08 23.19
C THR A 548 24.09 7.10 22.85
N GLN A 549 24.98 7.00 23.85
CA GLN A 549 26.41 6.93 23.59
C GLN A 549 26.75 5.65 22.82
N PRO A 550 27.65 5.73 21.81
CA PRO A 550 28.03 4.57 21.06
C PRO A 550 28.73 3.55 21.97
N VAL A 551 28.40 2.29 21.75
CA VAL A 551 29.02 1.16 22.43
C VAL A 551 30.04 0.50 21.51
N CYS A 552 31.21 0.19 22.06
CA CYS A 552 32.26 -0.58 21.38
C CYS A 552 32.41 -1.92 22.10
N VAL A 553 32.57 -3.01 21.34
CA VAL A 553 32.99 -4.29 21.90
C VAL A 553 34.52 -4.35 21.81
N CYS A 554 35.17 -4.47 22.97
CA CYS A 554 36.61 -4.68 23.07
C CYS A 554 36.98 -6.14 22.80
#